data_AF-A0A847VG95-F1
#
_entry.id   AF-A0A847VG95-F1
#
_cell.length_a   1.000
_cell.length_b   1.000
_cell.length_c   1.000
_cell.angle_alpha   90.00
_cell.angle_beta   90.00
_cell.angle_gamma   90.00
#
_symmetry.space_group_name_H-M   'P 1'
#
loop_
_entity.id
_entity.type
_entity.pdbx_description
1 polymer ?
#
loop_
_entity_poly.entity_id
_entity_poly.type
_entity_poly.pdbx_seq_one_letter_code
_entity_poly.pdbx_strand_id
1 'polypeptide(L)' 'MRRGQPEAAPGRDDAPRPRVATVSLAGCFGCHMSLLDIDERLFALAEVVRLDRSPLTDIK' A
#
# COMPACT_ATOMS: atom_id res chain seq x y z
N MET A 1 21.77 2.93 -6.36
CA MET A 1 21.59 2.70 -4.90
C MET A 1 21.47 4.05 -4.18
N ARG A 2 20.30 4.70 -4.23
CA ARG A 2 20.04 5.87 -3.38
C ARG A 2 19.64 5.37 -2.00
N ARG A 3 20.58 5.40 -1.05
CA ARG A 3 20.25 5.33 0.37
C ARG A 3 19.56 6.65 0.73
N GLY A 4 18.31 6.58 1.19
CA GLY A 4 17.59 7.70 1.80
C GLY A 4 16.53 8.34 0.89
N GLN A 5 15.26 8.04 1.18
CA GLN A 5 14.25 9.06 1.50
C GLN A 5 13.08 8.42 2.27
N PRO A 6 12.98 8.66 3.59
CA PRO A 6 11.78 8.41 4.38
C PRO A 6 10.87 9.65 4.31
N GLU A 7 10.29 9.96 3.15
CA GLU A 7 9.39 11.12 3.03
C GLU A 7 8.13 10.80 2.23
N ALA A 8 7.25 10.00 2.85
CA ALA A 8 5.82 10.22 2.69
C ALA A 8 5.37 11.01 3.93
N ALA A 9 5.36 12.34 3.81
CA ALA A 9 4.74 13.22 4.77
C ALA A 9 3.26 12.81 4.99
N PRO A 10 2.74 12.92 6.22
CA PRO A 10 1.51 12.25 6.62
C PRO A 10 0.30 12.87 5.91
N GLY A 11 -0.38 12.09 5.07
CA GLY A 11 -1.79 12.32 4.79
C GLY A 11 -2.54 12.09 6.11
N ARG A 12 -3.08 13.15 6.70
CA ARG A 12 -3.77 13.11 7.98
C ARG A 12 -5.14 12.44 7.84
N ASP A 13 -5.25 11.22 8.37
CA ASP A 13 -6.50 10.54 8.74
C ASP A 13 -6.24 9.87 10.10
N ASP A 14 -6.29 10.68 11.16
CA ASP A 14 -5.70 10.45 12.49
C ASP A 14 -6.39 9.36 13.34
N ALA A 15 -6.37 8.11 12.87
CA ALA A 15 -6.56 6.92 13.69
C ALA A 15 -5.34 5.97 13.53
N PRO A 16 -4.89 5.27 14.59
CA PRO A 16 -3.71 4.42 14.55
C PRO A 16 -3.98 3.12 13.77
N ARG A 17 -4.07 3.22 12.44
CA ARG A 17 -4.13 2.08 11.53
C ARG A 17 -2.72 1.65 11.12
N PRO A 18 -2.41 0.34 11.09
CA PRO A 18 -1.16 -0.16 10.51
C PRO A 18 -0.95 0.37 9.09
N ARG A 19 0.28 0.80 8.78
CA ARG A 19 0.70 1.21 7.44
C ARG A 19 1.26 0.02 6.68
N VAL A 20 0.78 -0.20 5.45
CA VAL A 20 1.18 -1.32 4.60
C VAL A 20 1.68 -0.79 3.26
N ALA A 21 2.97 -0.98 3.00
CA ALA A 21 3.58 -0.73 1.69
C ALA A 21 3.65 -2.04 0.91
N THR A 22 3.46 -1.99 -0.42
CA THR A 22 3.64 -3.14 -1.29
C THR A 22 4.63 -2.79 -2.40
N VAL A 23 5.33 -3.79 -2.92
CA VAL A 23 6.30 -3.59 -4.00
C VAL A 23 6.20 -4.73 -5.00
N SER A 24 6.33 -4.42 -6.28
CA SER A 24 6.59 -5.41 -7.32
C SER A 24 8.04 -5.26 -7.75
N LEU A 25 8.85 -6.29 -7.51
CA LEU A 25 10.25 -6.33 -7.95
C LEU A 25 10.29 -7.05 -9.31
N ALA A 26 11.03 -8.14 -9.44
CA ALA A 26 11.07 -8.96 -10.65
C ALA A 26 9.87 -9.95 -10.74
N GLY A 27 8.65 -9.49 -10.46
CA GLY A 27 7.43 -10.30 -10.49
C GLY A 27 6.48 -9.89 -11.61
N CYS A 28 5.55 -10.78 -11.97
CA CYS A 28 4.52 -10.54 -13.00
C CYS A 28 3.31 -9.73 -12.51
N PHE A 29 3.39 -9.14 -11.31
CA PHE A 29 2.29 -8.47 -10.62
C PHE A 29 1.14 -9.39 -10.15
N GLY A 30 1.22 -10.70 -10.38
CA GLY A 30 0.19 -11.66 -9.96
C GLY A 30 -0.11 -11.69 -8.46
N CYS A 31 0.87 -11.43 -7.59
CA CYS A 31 0.64 -11.34 -6.15
C CYS A 31 -0.20 -10.13 -5.74
N HIS A 32 -0.13 -9.03 -6.51
CA HIS A 32 -0.99 -7.86 -6.28
C HIS A 32 -2.38 -8.09 -6.84
N MET A 33 -2.50 -8.78 -7.98
CA MET A 33 -3.80 -9.21 -8.50
C MET A 33 -4.50 -10.16 -7.52
N SER A 34 -3.78 -11.15 -6.97
CA SER A 34 -4.32 -12.01 -5.92
C SER A 34 -4.72 -11.25 -4.65
N LEU A 35 -4.10 -10.09 -4.35
CA LEU A 35 -4.54 -9.20 -3.28
C LEU A 35 -5.83 -8.45 -3.66
N LEU A 36 -6.00 -8.04 -4.92
CA LEU A 36 -7.21 -7.39 -5.41
C LEU A 36 -8.38 -8.37 -5.59
N ASP A 37 -8.10 -9.65 -5.81
CA ASP A 37 -9.09 -10.74 -5.93
C ASP A 37 -9.84 -11.05 -4.61
N ILE A 38 -9.62 -10.25 -3.56
CA ILE A 38 -10.46 -10.30 -2.35
C ILE A 38 -11.76 -9.49 -2.51
N ASP A 39 -11.94 -8.83 -3.66
CA ASP A 39 -13.16 -8.15 -4.09
C ASP A 39 -13.68 -7.15 -3.04
N GLU A 40 -14.91 -7.29 -2.57
CA GLU A 40 -15.52 -6.37 -1.60
C GLU A 40 -14.80 -6.34 -0.25
N ARG A 41 -14.03 -7.38 0.08
CA ARG A 41 -13.24 -7.41 1.32
C ARG A 41 -12.08 -6.42 1.27
N LEU A 42 -11.75 -5.88 0.09
CA LEU A 42 -10.77 -4.81 -0.05
C LEU A 42 -11.24 -3.52 0.64
N PHE A 43 -12.54 -3.26 0.66
CA PHE A 43 -13.10 -2.13 1.40
C PHE A 43 -12.96 -2.32 2.90
N ALA A 44 -13.27 -3.52 3.41
CA ALA A 44 -13.05 -3.85 4.82
C ALA A 44 -11.55 -3.78 5.20
N LEU A 45 -10.66 -4.16 4.29
CA LEU A 45 -9.21 -4.00 4.48
C LEU A 45 -8.81 -2.52 4.57
N ALA A 46 -9.35 -1.66 3.70
CA ALA A 46 -9.07 -0.23 3.69
C ALA A 46 -9.52 0.50 4.98
N GLU A 47 -10.53 -0.03 5.68
CA GLU A 47 -10.96 0.49 6.98
C GLU A 47 -9.99 0.16 8.11
N VAL A 48 -9.25 -0.95 8.01
CA VAL A 48 -8.36 -1.44 9.09
C VAL A 48 -6.87 -1.18 8.82
N VAL A 49 -6.46 -0.96 7.57
CA VAL A 49 -5.06 -0.61 7.23
C VAL A 49 -4.97 0.63 6.35
N ARG A 50 -3.82 1.29 6.39
CA ARG A 50 -3.48 2.38 5.46
C ARG A 50 -2.51 1.86 4.42
N LEU A 51 -2.91 1.86 3.15
CA LEU A 51 -1.97 1.60 2.06
C LEU A 51 -1.01 2.79 1.91
N ASP A 52 0.28 2.48 1.98
CA ASP A 52 1.37 3.41 1.80
C ASP A 52 1.83 3.38 0.33
N ARG A 53 3.11 3.63 0.08
CA ARG A 53 3.75 3.40 -1.21
C ARG A 53 3.46 1.99 -1.71
N SER A 54 2.76 1.92 -2.83
CA SER A 54 2.29 0.70 -3.47
C SER A 54 2.14 0.95 -4.97
N PRO A 55 2.28 -0.04 -5.86
CA PRO A 55 1.89 0.09 -7.26
C PRO A 55 0.40 0.45 -7.48
N LEU A 56 -0.42 0.35 -6.42
CA LEU A 56 -1.84 0.70 -6.41
C LEU A 56 -2.11 2.15 -5.96
N THR A 57 -1.09 2.88 -5.47
CA THR A 57 -1.20 4.27 -4.99
C THR A 57 -0.20 5.15 -5.75
N ASP A 58 -0.54 6.42 -6.04
CA ASP A 58 0.41 7.38 -6.67
C ASP A 58 1.35 8.04 -5.64
N ILE A 59 1.63 7.34 -4.54
CA ILE A 59 2.57 7.81 -3.50
C ILE A 59 3.99 7.50 -4.00
N LYS A 60 4.78 8.56 -4.27
CA LYS A 60 6.12 8.48 -4.86
C LYS A 60 7.28 8.25 -3.89
#